data_AF-A0ABC8U5A1-F1
#
_entry.id   AF-A0ABC8U5A1-F1
#
_cell.length_a   1.000
_cell.length_b   1.000
_cell.length_c   1.000
_cell.angle_alpha   90.00
_cell.angle_beta   90.00
_cell.angle_gamma   90.00
#
_symmetry.space_group_name_H-M   'P 1'
#
loop_
_entity.id
_entity.type
_entity.pdbx_description
1 polymer ?
#
loop_
_entity_poly.entity_id
_entity_poly.type
_entity_poly.pdbx_seq_one_letter_code
_entity_poly.pdbx_strand_id
1 'polypeptide(L)'
;MTIIMVGLPPVESREQILRTLLAKEKVEDLDFKELANMTEGYSGSDLKNLCITAAYRPVRELIQQERQKDMKQKTEEGQSSEDASDRKEGREERAIILRPLNMEDMRQAKNQVAASFAAEGSVMSELKQWNDLYGEGGSRKKQQLTYFL
;
A
#
# COMPACT_ATOMS: atom_id res chain seq x y z
N MET A 1 -12.19 9.46 30.87
CA MET A 1 -11.85 9.50 29.44
C MET A 1 -10.53 10.24 29.30
N THR A 2 -9.47 9.54 28.92
CA THR A 2 -8.17 10.11 28.57
C THR A 2 -8.07 10.09 27.05
N ILE A 3 -7.60 11.17 26.45
CA ILE A 3 -7.45 11.26 25.01
C ILE A 3 -5.97 11.22 24.69
N ILE A 4 -5.59 10.30 23.81
CA ILE A 4 -4.20 10.03 23.46
C ILE A 4 -4.01 10.40 21.99
N MET A 5 -3.07 11.32 21.72
CA MET A 5 -2.67 11.64 20.36
C MET A 5 -1.71 10.58 19.83
N VAL A 6 -2.03 10.03 18.66
CA VAL A 6 -1.14 9.11 17.93
C VAL A 6 -0.61 9.86 16.72
N GLY A 7 0.72 10.05 16.68
CA GLY A 7 1.41 10.69 15.55
C GLY A 7 1.62 9.74 14.36
N LEU A 8 2.28 10.26 13.32
CA LEU A 8 2.77 9.45 12.22
C LEU A 8 3.80 8.42 12.71
N PRO A 9 3.85 7.22 12.11
CA PRO A 9 4.76 6.17 12.54
C PRO A 9 6.23 6.59 12.32
N PRO A 10 7.11 6.40 13.32
CA PRO A 10 8.57 6.55 13.14
C PRO A 10 9.12 5.49 12.19
N VAL A 11 10.37 5.64 11.77
CA VAL A 11 10.99 4.77 10.75
C VAL A 11 10.94 3.29 11.13
N GLU A 12 11.20 2.95 12.39
CA GLU A 12 11.16 1.59 12.91
C GLU A 12 9.75 0.99 12.84
N SER A 13 8.74 1.79 13.19
CA SER A 13 7.34 1.37 13.08
C SER A 13 6.90 1.22 11.63
N ARG A 14 7.35 2.09 10.72
CA ARG A 14 7.08 1.93 9.27
C ARG A 14 7.67 0.63 8.74
N GLU A 15 8.90 0.29 9.14
CA GLU A 15 9.53 -0.98 8.79
C GLU A 15 8.67 -2.17 9.26
N GLN A 16 8.24 -2.16 10.53
CA GLN A 16 7.39 -3.21 11.10
C GLN A 16 6.03 -3.33 10.39
N ILE A 17 5.41 -2.19 10.07
CA ILE A 17 4.15 -2.15 9.31
C ILE A 17 4.35 -2.77 7.94
N LEU A 18 5.40 -2.38 7.21
CA LEU A 18 5.71 -2.93 5.88
C LEU A 18 5.96 -4.44 5.94
N ARG A 19 6.73 -4.92 6.92
CA ARG A 19 6.95 -6.35 7.15
C ARG A 19 5.64 -7.09 7.40
N THR A 20 4.75 -6.50 8.19
CA THR A 20 3.44 -7.10 8.51
C THR A 20 2.53 -7.15 7.29
N LEU A 21 2.50 -6.06 6.50
CA LEU A 21 1.68 -5.96 5.29
C LEU A 21 2.13 -6.95 4.21
N LEU A 22 3.44 -7.16 4.07
CA LEU A 22 4.04 -8.03 3.05
C LEU A 22 4.29 -9.46 3.56
N ALA A 23 3.93 -9.79 4.80
CA ALA A 23 4.24 -11.09 5.42
C ALA A 23 3.64 -12.31 4.67
N LYS A 24 2.56 -12.11 3.91
CA LYS A 24 1.89 -13.16 3.14
C LYS A 24 2.22 -13.11 1.64
N GLU A 25 2.98 -12.12 1.21
CA GLU A 25 3.35 -11.93 -0.19
C GLU A 25 4.65 -12.65 -0.52
N LYS A 26 4.80 -13.08 -1.78
CA LYS A 26 6.07 -13.59 -2.28
C LYS A 26 6.97 -12.40 -2.60
N VAL A 27 8.02 -12.22 -1.82
CA VAL A 27 8.95 -11.09 -1.96
C VAL A 27 10.36 -11.59 -2.27
N GLU A 28 11.08 -10.85 -3.10
CA GLU A 28 12.47 -11.12 -3.49
C GLU A 28 13.28 -9.82 -3.35
N ASP A 29 14.41 -9.89 -2.66
CA ASP A 29 15.36 -8.78 -2.48
C ASP A 29 14.75 -7.46 -1.94
N LEU A 30 13.74 -7.53 -1.07
CA LEU A 30 13.18 -6.33 -0.41
C LEU A 30 14.01 -5.88 0.80
N ASP A 31 14.56 -4.67 0.73
CA ASP A 31 15.15 -3.97 1.88
C ASP A 31 14.09 -3.14 2.60
N PHE A 32 13.47 -3.72 3.63
CA PHE A 32 12.47 -3.03 4.46
C PHE A 32 12.99 -1.77 5.14
N LYS A 33 14.30 -1.69 5.42
CA LYS A 33 14.92 -0.54 6.06
C LYS A 33 15.01 0.62 5.07
N GLU A 34 15.39 0.34 3.82
CA GLU A 34 15.34 1.33 2.75
C GLU A 34 13.90 1.80 2.49
N LEU A 35 12.94 0.86 2.42
CA LEU A 35 11.52 1.18 2.23
C LEU A 35 10.99 2.10 3.34
N ALA A 36 11.35 1.84 4.59
CA ALA A 36 10.95 2.67 5.73
C ALA A 36 11.54 4.08 5.68
N ASN A 37 12.79 4.22 5.22
CA ASN A 37 13.45 5.51 5.05
C ASN A 37 12.79 6.34 3.93
N MET A 38 12.52 5.73 2.77
CA MET A 38 11.94 6.47 1.64
C MET A 38 10.45 6.82 1.81
N THR A 39 9.77 6.25 2.81
CA THR A 39 8.34 6.47 3.12
C THR A 39 8.12 7.39 4.32
N GLU A 40 9.03 8.34 4.53
CA GLU A 40 8.85 9.37 5.55
C GLU A 40 7.54 10.14 5.36
N GLY A 41 6.82 10.38 6.46
CA GLY A 41 5.53 11.06 6.45
C GLY A 41 4.33 10.16 6.12
N TYR A 42 4.55 8.88 5.77
CA TYR A 42 3.46 7.98 5.39
C TYR A 42 2.69 7.54 6.63
N SER A 43 1.37 7.61 6.55
CA SER A 43 0.46 6.95 7.49
C SER A 43 0.42 5.43 7.23
N GLY A 44 -0.19 4.66 8.14
CA GLY A 44 -0.42 3.23 7.91
C GLY A 44 -1.24 2.95 6.65
N SER A 45 -2.18 3.83 6.31
CA SER A 45 -2.98 3.74 5.09
C SER A 45 -2.14 3.99 3.83
N ASP A 46 -1.22 4.97 3.87
CA ASP A 46 -0.33 5.24 2.75
C ASP A 46 0.62 4.06 2.50
N LEU A 47 1.18 3.48 3.56
CA LEU A 47 2.02 2.27 3.47
C LEU A 47 1.27 1.08 2.88
N LYS A 48 0.00 0.89 3.29
CA LYS A 48 -0.86 -0.14 2.72
C LYS A 48 -1.11 0.11 1.23
N ASN A 49 -1.44 1.33 0.85
CA ASN A 49 -1.66 1.70 -0.55
C ASN A 49 -0.40 1.53 -1.39
N LEU A 50 0.77 1.86 -0.85
CA LEU A 50 2.06 1.60 -1.49
C LEU A 50 2.24 0.11 -1.81
N CYS A 51 2.02 -0.76 -0.82
CA CYS A 51 2.16 -2.21 -1.00
C CYS A 51 1.17 -2.76 -2.04
N ILE A 52 -0.09 -2.30 -1.99
CA ILE A 52 -1.12 -2.68 -2.96
C ILE A 52 -0.72 -2.26 -4.38
N THR A 53 -0.32 -1.00 -4.57
CA THR A 53 0.10 -0.49 -5.88
C THR A 53 1.31 -1.26 -6.42
N ALA A 54 2.26 -1.63 -5.56
CA ALA A 54 3.41 -2.44 -5.95
C ALA A 54 3.00 -3.87 -6.36
N ALA A 55 2.14 -4.53 -5.59
CA ALA A 55 1.63 -5.88 -5.88
C ALA A 55 0.82 -5.96 -7.19
N TYR A 56 0.21 -4.85 -7.63
CA TYR A 56 -0.49 -4.80 -8.92
C TYR A 56 0.44 -4.87 -10.14
N ARG A 57 1.73 -4.54 -10.02
CA ARG A 57 2.66 -4.59 -11.17
C ARG A 57 2.83 -6.01 -11.72
N PRO A 58 3.23 -7.02 -10.93
CA PRO A 58 3.31 -8.40 -11.39
C PRO A 58 2.01 -8.90 -12.03
N VAL A 59 0.86 -8.50 -11.47
CA VAL A 59 -0.46 -8.87 -12.01
C VAL A 59 -0.69 -8.27 -13.39
N ARG A 60 -0.38 -6.99 -13.58
CA ARG A 60 -0.50 -6.31 -14.89
C ARG A 60 0.41 -6.93 -15.94
N GLU A 61 1.64 -7.27 -15.57
CA GLU A 61 2.59 -7.93 -16.47
C GLU A 61 2.08 -9.30 -16.92
N LEU A 62 1.52 -10.10 -16.01
CA LEU A 62 0.95 -11.41 -16.37
C LEU A 62 -0.22 -11.28 -17.36
N ILE A 63 -1.16 -10.38 -17.09
CA ILE A 63 -2.32 -10.13 -17.98
C ILE A 63 -1.84 -9.69 -19.37
N GLN A 64 -0.80 -8.86 -19.44
CA GLN A 64 -0.22 -8.43 -20.71
C GLN A 64 0.44 -9.59 -21.46
N GLN A 65 1.16 -10.47 -20.77
CA GLN A 65 1.79 -11.65 -21.36
C GLN A 65 0.76 -12.64 -21.92
N GLU A 66 -0.33 -12.91 -21.18
CA GLU A 66 -1.42 -13.77 -21.64
C GLU A 66 -2.06 -13.22 -22.92
N ARG A 67 -2.40 -11.92 -22.91
CA ARG A 67 -2.95 -11.25 -24.10
C ARG A 67 -2.03 -11.33 -25.32
N GLN A 68 -0.71 -11.21 -25.13
CA GLN A 68 0.26 -11.33 -26.22
C GLN A 68 0.35 -12.75 -26.76
N LYS A 69 0.28 -13.77 -25.91
CA LYS A 69 0.27 -15.19 -26.33
C LYS A 69 -0.95 -15.49 -27.18
N ASP A 70 -2.13 -15.04 -26.76
CA ASP A 70 -3.38 -15.24 -27.51
C ASP A 70 -3.34 -14.56 -28.89
N MET A 71 -2.73 -13.37 -28.99
CA MET A 71 -2.55 -12.67 -30.27
C MET A 71 -1.56 -13.39 -31.20
N LYS A 72 -0.46 -13.95 -30.67
CA LYS A 72 0.52 -14.70 -31.46
C LYS A 72 -0.08 -16.00 -32.02
N GLN A 73 -0.82 -16.75 -31.18
CA GLN A 73 -1.49 -17.98 -31.60
C GLN A 73 -2.50 -17.74 -32.74
N LYS A 74 -3.30 -16.66 -32.67
CA LYS A 74 -4.21 -16.27 -33.76
C LYS A 74 -3.51 -15.88 -35.07
N THR A 75 -2.27 -15.39 -34.98
CA THR A 75 -1.51 -14.96 -36.16
C THR A 75 -0.84 -16.16 -36.85
N GLU A 76 -0.43 -17.17 -36.08
CA GLU A 76 0.20 -18.40 -36.58
C GLU A 76 -0.84 -19.39 -37.15
N GLU A 77 -2.06 -19.46 -36.58
CA GLU A 77 -3.15 -20.30 -37.09
C GLU A 77 -3.80 -19.75 -38.38
N GLY A 78 -3.54 -18.49 -38.75
CA GLY A 78 -4.08 -17.86 -39.96
C GLY A 78 -3.44 -18.29 -41.29
N GLN A 79 -2.48 -19.23 -41.27
CA GLN A 79 -1.85 -19.79 -42.48
C GLN A 79 -2.29 -21.23 -42.82
N SER A 80 -3.19 -21.84 -42.05
CA SER A 80 -3.79 -23.15 -42.39
C SER A 80 -5.31 -23.06 -42.36
N SER A 81 -5.88 -22.99 -43.57
CA SER A 81 -7.25 -23.32 -44.03
C SER A 81 -8.40 -23.38 -43.00
N GLU A 82 -9.43 -22.61 -43.36
CA GLU A 82 -10.85 -22.72 -43.00
C GLU A 82 -11.29 -24.17 -42.69
N ASP A 83 -11.59 -24.47 -41.42
CA ASP A 83 -12.75 -25.30 -41.08
C ASP A 83 -13.27 -24.95 -39.67
N ALA A 84 -14.58 -24.77 -39.59
CA ALA A 84 -15.29 -24.39 -38.38
C ALA A 84 -15.48 -25.62 -37.49
N SER A 85 -14.76 -25.68 -36.36
CA SER A 85 -15.16 -26.57 -35.27
C SER A 85 -14.81 -26.01 -33.89
N ASP A 86 -15.88 -25.65 -33.19
CA ASP A 86 -16.15 -25.94 -31.78
C ASP A 86 -14.92 -26.06 -30.86
N ARG A 87 -14.33 -24.92 -30.47
CA ARG A 87 -13.34 -24.88 -29.40
C ARG A 87 -14.06 -24.87 -28.05
N LYS A 88 -14.32 -26.07 -27.54
CA LYS A 88 -14.51 -26.33 -26.11
C LYS A 88 -13.49 -25.51 -25.33
N GLU A 89 -13.94 -24.49 -24.60
CA GLU A 89 -13.14 -23.77 -23.63
C GLU A 89 -12.80 -24.71 -22.47
N GLY A 90 -11.81 -25.58 -22.68
CA GLY A 90 -11.06 -26.20 -21.62
C GLY A 90 -10.24 -25.11 -20.93
N ARG A 91 -10.89 -24.34 -20.07
CA ARG A 91 -10.20 -23.47 -19.11
C ARG A 91 -9.52 -24.40 -18.10
N GLU A 92 -8.42 -25.02 -18.53
CA GLU A 92 -7.49 -25.64 -17.61
C GLU A 92 -7.21 -24.63 -16.49
N GLU A 93 -7.30 -25.07 -15.24
CA GLU A 93 -6.92 -24.29 -14.06
C GLU A 93 -5.40 -24.05 -14.13
N ARG A 94 -4.97 -23.17 -15.04
CA ARG A 94 -3.59 -22.76 -15.14
C ARG A 94 -3.29 -22.02 -13.85
N ALA A 95 -2.43 -22.60 -13.02
CA ALA A 95 -1.94 -21.93 -11.83
C ALA A 95 -1.35 -20.58 -12.25
N ILE A 96 -1.96 -19.49 -11.79
CA ILE A 96 -1.50 -18.12 -12.02
C ILE A 96 -0.22 -17.94 -11.20
N ILE A 97 0.93 -18.16 -11.83
CA ILE A 97 2.24 -17.96 -11.19
C ILE A 97 2.66 -16.52 -11.42
N LEU A 98 2.46 -15.68 -10.40
CA LEU A 98 3.01 -14.33 -10.37
C LEU A 98 4.49 -14.37 -10.00
N ARG A 99 5.30 -13.49 -10.62
CA ARG A 99 6.67 -13.26 -10.17
C ARG A 99 6.68 -12.64 -8.77
N PRO A 100 7.73 -12.87 -7.96
CA PRO A 100 7.89 -12.21 -6.68
C PRO A 100 7.90 -10.67 -6.80
N LEU A 101 7.44 -10.02 -5.74
CA LEU A 101 7.53 -8.57 -5.57
C LEU A 101 8.96 -8.17 -5.22
N ASN A 102 9.50 -7.18 -5.92
CA ASN A 102 10.88 -6.73 -5.72
C ASN A 102 10.97 -5.22 -5.44
N MET A 103 12.20 -4.73 -5.22
CA MET A 103 12.44 -3.32 -4.89
C MET A 103 12.02 -2.36 -5.99
N GLU A 104 12.11 -2.75 -7.27
CA GLU A 104 11.71 -1.89 -8.37
C GLU A 104 10.20 -1.64 -8.36
N ASP A 105 9.39 -2.65 -8.07
CA ASP A 105 7.94 -2.47 -7.93
C ASP A 105 7.59 -1.46 -6.84
N MET A 106 8.30 -1.53 -5.71
CA MET A 106 8.12 -0.60 -4.60
C MET A 106 8.53 0.83 -4.98
N ARG A 107 9.64 1.01 -5.71
CA ARG A 107 10.07 2.33 -6.21
C ARG A 107 9.05 2.90 -7.18
N GLN A 108 8.53 2.08 -8.09
CA GLN A 108 7.51 2.51 -9.04
C GLN A 108 6.18 2.85 -8.37
N ALA A 109 5.79 2.09 -7.35
CA ALA A 109 4.61 2.36 -6.55
C ALA A 109 4.75 3.66 -5.75
N LYS A 110 5.94 3.96 -5.23
CA LYS A 110 6.22 5.21 -4.50
C LYS A 110 5.95 6.44 -5.37
N ASN A 111 6.25 6.38 -6.67
CA ASN A 111 5.98 7.48 -7.59
C ASN A 111 4.48 7.73 -7.84
N GLN A 112 3.62 6.77 -7.48
CA GLN A 112 2.17 6.85 -7.66
C GLN A 112 1.42 7.15 -6.35
N VAL A 113 2.03 6.89 -5.20
CA VAL A 113 1.41 7.04 -3.87
C VAL A 113 2.15 8.11 -3.08
N ALA A 114 1.53 9.29 -2.94
CA ALA A 114 2.03 10.38 -2.09
C ALA A 114 1.58 10.20 -0.63
N ALA A 115 2.30 10.80 0.31
CA ALA A 115 1.86 10.87 1.70
C ALA A 115 0.54 11.67 1.79
N SER A 116 -0.45 11.11 2.50
CA SER A 116 -1.75 11.78 2.67
C SER A 116 -1.70 12.91 3.70
N PHE A 117 -0.67 12.93 4.55
CA PHE A 117 -0.55 13.85 5.66
C PHE A 117 0.78 14.61 5.62
N ALA A 118 0.72 15.93 5.75
CA ALA A 118 1.92 16.77 5.86
C ALA A 118 2.26 16.99 7.33
N ALA A 119 3.45 16.59 7.76
CA ALA A 119 3.89 16.72 9.16
C ALA A 119 3.90 18.17 9.66
N GLU A 120 4.12 19.14 8.76
CA GLU A 120 4.08 20.59 9.04
C GLU A 120 2.80 21.28 8.51
N GLY A 121 1.74 20.51 8.26
CA GLY A 121 0.46 21.07 7.84
C GLY A 121 -0.29 21.78 8.98
N SER A 122 -1.17 22.72 8.62
CA SER A 122 -2.07 23.40 9.56
C SER A 122 -2.86 22.41 10.42
N VAL A 123 -3.33 21.33 9.80
CA VAL A 123 -4.07 20.24 10.46
C VAL A 123 -3.26 19.62 11.61
N MET A 124 -1.96 19.38 11.42
CA MET A 124 -1.11 18.80 12.48
C MET A 124 -0.84 19.80 13.60
N SER A 125 -0.71 21.08 13.26
CA SER A 125 -0.55 22.14 14.25
C SER A 125 -1.78 22.25 15.15
N GLU A 126 -2.98 22.21 14.57
CA GLU A 126 -4.25 22.23 15.31
C GLU A 126 -4.39 21.00 16.21
N LEU A 127 -4.05 19.81 15.71
CA LEU A 127 -4.07 18.56 16.49
C LEU A 127 -3.10 18.60 17.68
N LYS A 128 -1.88 19.12 17.48
CA LYS A 128 -0.91 19.31 18.56
C LYS A 128 -1.42 20.29 19.61
N GLN A 129 -1.91 21.45 19.19
CA GLN A 129 -2.48 22.44 20.10
C GLN A 129 -3.65 21.86 20.90
N TRP A 130 -4.50 21.08 20.25
CA TRP A 130 -5.62 20.43 20.91
C TRP A 130 -5.16 19.36 21.92
N ASN A 131 -4.15 18.56 21.56
CA ASN A 131 -3.55 17.59 22.46
C ASN A 131 -2.90 18.25 23.68
N ASP A 132 -2.27 19.41 23.52
CA ASP A 132 -1.67 20.14 24.64
C ASP A 132 -2.74 20.66 25.63
N LEU A 133 -3.92 21.03 25.12
CA LEU A 133 -5.03 21.52 25.93
C LEU A 133 -5.82 20.39 26.61
N TYR A 134 -6.01 19.26 25.94
CA TYR A 134 -6.99 18.23 26.35
C TYR A 134 -6.45 16.80 26.43
N GLY A 135 -5.22 16.56 25.98
CA GLY A 135 -4.60 15.23 25.89
C GLY A 135 -4.02 14.69 27.20
N GLU A 136 -3.30 13.57 27.08
CA GLU A 136 -2.72 12.83 28.19
C GLU A 136 -1.53 13.59 28.81
N GLY A 137 -1.82 14.43 29.81
CA GLY A 137 -0.86 15.35 30.44
C GLY A 137 -1.31 16.81 30.44
N GLY A 138 -2.41 17.13 29.75
CA GLY A 138 -3.01 18.44 29.75
C GLY A 138 -3.36 18.86 31.18
N SER A 139 -2.90 20.05 31.57
CA SER A 139 -3.17 20.67 32.86
C SER A 139 -4.67 20.89 32.96
N ARG A 140 -5.42 19.87 33.40
CA ARG A 140 -6.73 20.06 34.02
C ARG A 140 -6.47 20.89 35.28
N LYS A 141 -6.29 22.21 35.11
CA LYS A 141 -6.74 23.15 36.13
C LYS A 141 -8.21 22.83 36.26
N LYS A 142 -8.55 21.98 37.23
CA LYS A 142 -9.91 21.79 37.70
C LYS A 142 -10.41 23.20 37.95
N GLN A 143 -11.14 23.78 37.00
CA GLN A 143 -11.97 24.92 37.33
C GLN A 143 -12.97 24.35 38.33
N GLN A 144 -12.73 24.63 39.61
CA GLN A 144 -13.75 24.46 40.63
C GLN A 144 -14.93 25.30 40.14
N LEU A 145 -15.96 24.64 39.61
CA LEU A 145 -17.24 25.29 39.40
C LEU A 145 -17.78 25.62 40.79
N THR A 146 -17.60 26.87 41.21
CA THR A 146 -18.21 27.42 42.41
C THR A 146 -19.70 27.64 42.14
N TYR A 147 -20.50 26.59 42.30
CA TYR A 147 -21.97 26.65 42.26
C TYR A 147 -22.59 26.86 43.65
N PHE A 148 -21.87 27.51 44.57
CA PHE A 148 -22.43 27.91 45.85
C PHE A 148 -22.00 29.35 46.15
N LEU A 149 -22.91 30.28 45.85
CA LEU A 149 -23.09 31.57 46.50
C LEU A 149 -24.59 31.87 46.50
#